data_AF-A0A7R9AEM9-F1
#
_entry.id   AF-A0A7R9AEM9-F1
#
_cell.length_a   1.000
_cell.length_b   1.000
_cell.length_c   1.000
_cell.angle_alpha   90.00
_cell.angle_beta   90.00
_cell.angle_gamma   90.00
#
_symmetry.space_group_name_H-M   'P 1'
#
loop_
_entity.id
_entity.type
_entity.pdbx_description
1 polymer ?
#
loop_
_entity_poly.entity_id
_entity_poly.type
_entity_poly.pdbx_seq_one_letter_code
_entity_poly.pdbx_strand_id
1 'polypeptide(L)'
;MVDPLVDVFLSRDLDSRVSWREAFAVKEWLSTPATYHIMRDHPKHDIPMLAGTFGMKLGERASMEVLYGELPKRFSGARNNKLLDQVYLTAVIWPLAVS
;
A
#
# COMPACT_ATOMS: atom_id res chain seq x y z
N MET A 1 -11.15 -9.74 -6.52
CA MET A 1 -11.86 -9.81 -5.21
C MET A 1 -10.78 -10.09 -4.18
N VAL A 2 -10.69 -9.28 -3.13
CA VAL A 2 -9.75 -9.57 -2.04
C VAL A 2 -10.31 -10.72 -1.21
N ASP A 3 -9.41 -11.55 -0.68
CA ASP A 3 -9.79 -12.64 0.20
C ASP A 3 -10.41 -12.07 1.49
N PRO A 4 -11.68 -12.42 1.80
CA PRO A 4 -12.40 -11.89 2.96
C PRO A 4 -11.82 -12.37 4.30
N LEU A 5 -10.87 -13.31 4.30
CA LEU A 5 -10.17 -13.79 5.49
C LEU A 5 -8.89 -13.02 5.80
N VAL A 6 -8.51 -12.04 4.96
CA VAL A 6 -7.30 -11.26 5.17
C VAL A 6 -7.63 -10.00 5.99
N ASP A 7 -7.09 -9.92 7.20
CA ASP A 7 -7.24 -8.75 8.07
C ASP A 7 -6.23 -7.64 7.74
N VAL A 8 -5.04 -8.02 7.26
CA VAL A 8 -3.92 -7.12 7.01
C VAL A 8 -3.25 -7.46 5.69
N PHE A 9 -3.13 -6.46 4.83
CA PHE A 9 -2.35 -6.52 3.60
C PHE A 9 -1.01 -5.81 3.80
N LEU A 10 0.08 -6.43 3.31
CA LEU A 10 1.42 -5.85 3.27
C LEU A 10 2.00 -6.07 1.87
N SER A 11 2.58 -5.03 1.29
CA SER A 11 3.32 -5.11 0.03
C SER A 11 4.82 -4.92 0.26
N ARG A 12 5.61 -5.86 -0.24
CA ARG A 12 7.07 -5.78 -0.27
C ARG A 12 7.64 -6.27 -1.60
N ASP A 13 8.50 -5.47 -2.21
CA ASP A 13 9.22 -5.89 -3.41
C ASP A 13 10.12 -7.10 -3.12
N LEU A 14 10.10 -8.08 -4.02
CA LEU A 14 10.83 -9.35 -3.88
C LEU A 14 12.35 -9.17 -3.95
N ASP A 15 12.82 -8.12 -4.62
CA ASP A 15 14.24 -7.78 -4.75
C ASP A 15 14.78 -7.01 -3.54
N SER A 16 13.94 -6.81 -2.52
CA SER A 16 14.30 -6.12 -1.29
C SER A 16 14.40 -7.07 -0.10
N ARG A 17 15.49 -6.96 0.66
CA ARG A 17 15.67 -7.72 1.90
C ARG A 17 14.88 -7.06 3.03
N VAL A 18 14.08 -7.85 3.75
CA VAL A 18 13.40 -7.39 4.96
C VAL A 18 14.45 -7.13 6.06
N SER A 19 14.50 -5.89 6.51
CA SER A 19 15.35 -5.43 7.61
C SER A 19 14.61 -5.47 8.95
N TRP A 20 15.39 -5.51 10.03
CA TRP A 20 14.84 -5.41 11.38
C TRP A 20 14.08 -4.10 11.62
N ARG A 21 14.54 -2.99 11.02
CA ARG A 21 13.89 -1.69 11.12
C ARG A 21 12.47 -1.73 10.52
N GLU A 22 12.32 -2.30 9.32
CA GLU A 22 11.01 -2.47 8.69
C GLU A 22 10.10 -3.37 9.54
N ALA A 23 10.61 -4.50 10.02
CA ALA A 23 9.85 -5.42 10.87
C ALA A 23 9.36 -4.77 12.17
N PHE A 24 10.21 -3.98 12.83
CA PHE A 24 9.82 -3.24 14.04
C PHE A 24 8.78 -2.16 13.74
N ALA A 25 8.94 -1.41 12.65
CA ALA A 25 7.97 -0.40 12.24
C ALA A 25 6.59 -1.00 11.92
N VAL A 26 6.55 -2.17 11.25
CA VAL A 26 5.29 -2.91 11.03
C VAL A 26 4.69 -3.36 12.36
N LYS A 27 5.49 -3.92 13.28
CA LYS A 27 5.01 -4.39 14.58
C LYS A 27 4.43 -3.24 15.41
N GLU A 28 5.09 -2.08 15.41
CA GLU A 28 4.59 -0.87 16.06
C GLU A 28 3.27 -0.43 15.44
N TRP A 29 3.20 -0.30 14.11
CA TRP A 29 1.97 0.08 13.41
C TRP A 29 0.80 -0.87 13.68
N LEU A 30 1.05 -2.18 13.72
CA LEU A 30 0.02 -3.18 14.05
C LEU A 30 -0.60 -2.96 15.43
N SER A 31 0.13 -2.36 16.37
CA SER A 31 -0.38 -2.03 17.71
C SER A 31 -1.22 -0.74 17.77
N THR A 32 -1.23 0.05 16.69
CA THR A 32 -1.99 1.31 16.62
C THR A 32 -3.38 1.09 16.00
N PRO A 33 -4.33 2.05 16.13
CA PRO A 33 -5.57 2.02 15.35
C PRO A 33 -5.40 2.48 13.89
N ALA A 34 -4.20 2.92 13.47
CA ALA A 34 -4.00 3.48 12.13
C ALA A 34 -4.25 2.42 11.03
N THR A 35 -5.06 2.78 10.03
CA THR A 35 -5.44 1.90 8.92
C THR A 35 -4.29 1.66 7.94
N TYR A 36 -3.48 2.69 7.68
CA TYR A 36 -2.41 2.65 6.68
C TYR A 36 -1.02 2.70 7.31
N HIS A 37 -0.06 2.04 6.66
CA HIS A 37 1.36 2.09 6.99
C HIS A 37 2.17 2.36 5.73
N ILE A 38 3.05 3.35 5.79
CA ILE A 38 3.84 3.79 4.63
C ILE A 38 5.26 4.03 5.12
N MET A 39 6.24 3.43 4.45
CA MET A 39 7.66 3.63 4.76
C MET A 39 8.33 4.54 3.74
N ARG A 40 8.96 5.62 4.22
CA ARG A 40 9.73 6.60 3.43
C ARG A 40 11.08 6.86 4.07
N ASP A 41 11.87 5.82 4.23
CA ASP A 41 13.12 5.81 4.98
C ASP A 41 14.38 6.01 4.12
N HIS A 42 14.22 6.23 2.81
CA HIS A 42 15.31 6.54 1.88
C HIS A 42 15.06 7.87 1.13
N PRO A 43 16.10 8.70 0.86
CA PRO A 43 15.94 9.99 0.17
C PRO A 43 15.31 9.91 -1.23
N LYS A 44 15.38 8.75 -1.89
CA LYS A 44 14.74 8.49 -3.20
C LYS A 44 13.29 8.00 -3.09
N HIS A 45 12.71 7.91 -1.90
CA HIS A 45 11.28 7.65 -1.72
C HIS A 45 10.53 8.97 -1.92
N ASP A 46 10.59 9.53 -3.13
CA ASP A 46 10.04 10.85 -3.51
C ASP A 46 8.53 10.81 -3.79
N ILE A 47 7.98 9.62 -3.98
CA ILE A 47 6.54 9.39 -4.14
C ILE A 47 5.83 9.30 -2.77
N PRO A 48 4.60 9.85 -2.63
CA PRO A 48 3.81 9.79 -1.40
C PRO A 48 3.63 8.40 -0.81
N MET A 49 3.29 7.42 -1.65
CA MET A 49 3.08 6.02 -1.26
C MET A 49 3.72 5.11 -2.30
N LEU A 50 4.78 4.39 -1.89
CA LEU A 50 5.47 3.40 -2.73
C LEU A 50 4.70 2.08 -2.74
N ALA A 51 4.58 1.48 -3.92
CA ALA A 51 3.88 0.20 -4.09
C ALA A 51 4.61 -0.96 -3.41
N GLY A 52 5.93 -0.86 -3.24
CA GLY A 52 6.79 -1.91 -2.68
C GLY A 52 7.06 -1.82 -1.18
N THR A 53 6.49 -0.85 -0.45
CA THR A 53 6.76 -0.63 0.99
C THR A 53 5.56 0.00 1.72
N PHE A 54 4.41 -0.66 1.68
CA PHE A 54 3.20 -0.19 2.40
C PHE A 54 2.37 -1.32 3.00
N GLY A 55 1.50 -0.96 3.93
CA GLY A 55 0.56 -1.86 4.61
C GLY A 55 -0.82 -1.23 4.81
N MET A 56 -1.83 -2.07 4.92
CA MET A 56 -3.22 -1.65 5.14
C MET A 56 -3.99 -2.67 5.98
N LYS A 57 -4.75 -2.19 6.97
CA LYS A 57 -5.73 -2.99 7.72
C LYS A 57 -7.04 -2.99 6.94
N LEU A 58 -7.63 -4.17 6.74
CA LEU A 58 -8.78 -4.39 5.87
C LEU A 58 -10.12 -4.42 6.63
N GLY A 59 -10.08 -4.12 7.94
CA GLY A 59 -11.21 -4.24 8.85
C GLY A 59 -12.42 -3.35 8.52
N GLU A 60 -12.25 -2.29 7.72
CA GLU A 60 -13.36 -1.49 7.19
C GLU A 60 -13.48 -1.70 5.68
N ARG A 61 -14.61 -2.27 5.26
CA ARG A 61 -15.00 -2.63 3.88
C ARG A 61 -14.58 -1.64 2.77
N ALA A 62 -14.44 -0.36 3.07
CA ALA A 62 -14.01 0.69 2.14
C ALA A 62 -12.60 0.46 1.58
N SER A 63 -11.66 -0.07 2.37
CA SER A 63 -10.26 -0.23 1.96
C SER A 63 -10.08 -1.31 0.88
N MET A 64 -10.95 -2.32 0.89
CA MET A 64 -10.93 -3.49 -0.01
C MET A 64 -11.51 -3.21 -1.40
N GLU A 65 -12.61 -2.47 -1.44
CA GLU A 65 -13.25 -2.04 -2.69
C GLU A 65 -12.38 -1.05 -3.44
N VAL A 66 -11.62 -0.22 -2.71
CA VAL A 66 -10.69 0.73 -3.32
C VAL A 66 -9.54 -0.03 -3.98
N LEU A 67 -8.78 -0.88 -3.25
CA LEU A 67 -7.60 -1.59 -3.77
C LEU A 67 -7.84 -2.38 -5.08
N TYR A 68 -8.99 -3.04 -5.23
CA TYR A 68 -9.25 -3.94 -6.38
C TYR A 68 -10.58 -3.71 -7.09
N GLY A 69 -11.20 -2.54 -6.91
CA GLY A 69 -12.45 -2.16 -7.58
C GLY A 69 -12.30 -1.97 -9.09
N GLU A 70 -13.18 -1.20 -9.70
CA GLU A 70 -13.18 -0.94 -11.15
C GLU A 70 -11.97 -0.09 -11.62
N LEU A 71 -11.24 0.55 -10.71
CA LEU A 71 -10.23 1.56 -11.03
C LEU A 71 -8.91 1.02 -11.63
N PRO A 72 -8.34 -0.12 -11.19
CA PRO A 72 -7.22 -0.76 -11.89
C PRO A 72 -7.51 -1.09 -13.37
N LYS A 73 -8.80 -1.30 -13.74
CA LYS A 73 -9.22 -1.48 -15.14
C LYS A 73 -9.09 -0.19 -15.97
N ARG A 74 -9.17 1.00 -15.35
CA ARG A 74 -8.91 2.28 -16.05
C ARG A 74 -7.43 2.48 -16.40
N PHE A 75 -6.54 1.81 -15.67
CA PHE A 75 -5.08 1.88 -15.87
C PHE A 75 -4.52 0.69 -16.67
N SER A 76 -5.35 -0.32 -17.01
CA SER A 76 -4.92 -1.56 -17.69
C SER A 76 -4.48 -1.39 -19.16
N GLY A 77 -4.62 -0.18 -19.74
CA GLY A 77 -4.17 0.13 -21.10
C GLY A 77 -2.65 0.31 -21.23
N ALA A 78 -1.92 0.49 -20.12
CA ALA A 78 -0.49 0.79 -20.12
C ALA A 78 0.34 -0.36 -19.52
N ARG A 79 0.22 -1.57 -20.11
CA ARG A 79 0.85 -2.83 -19.63
C ARG A 79 2.38 -2.78 -19.40
N ASN A 80 3.06 -1.70 -19.75
CA ASN A 80 4.50 -1.51 -19.60
C ASN A 80 4.90 -0.34 -18.67
N ASN A 81 3.95 0.31 -17.99
CA ASN A 81 4.29 1.42 -17.11
C ASN A 81 4.41 0.93 -15.66
N LYS A 82 5.66 0.69 -15.24
CA LYS A 82 6.05 0.28 -13.88
C LYS A 82 5.58 1.24 -12.76
N LEU A 83 5.06 2.42 -13.11
CA LEU A 83 4.63 3.43 -12.15
C LEU A 83 3.11 3.47 -11.93
N LEU A 84 2.32 2.65 -12.65
CA LEU A 84 0.86 2.73 -12.61
C LEU A 84 0.28 2.48 -11.22
N ASP A 85 0.83 1.50 -10.52
CA ASP A 85 0.48 1.19 -9.15
C ASP A 85 0.78 2.38 -8.22
N GLN A 86 1.96 2.99 -8.33
CA GLN A 86 2.35 4.14 -7.52
C GLN A 86 1.51 5.39 -7.82
N VAL A 87 1.17 5.62 -9.10
CA VAL A 87 0.25 6.68 -9.51
C VAL A 87 -1.14 6.45 -8.91
N TYR A 88 -1.63 5.21 -8.99
CA TYR A 88 -2.91 4.84 -8.40
C TYR A 88 -2.92 5.02 -6.87
N LEU A 89 -1.91 4.49 -6.18
CA LEU A 89 -1.77 4.63 -4.73
C LEU A 89 -1.72 6.11 -4.33
N THR A 90 -0.97 6.94 -5.06
CA THR A 90 -0.86 8.37 -4.79
C THR A 90 -2.16 9.13 -5.06
N ALA A 91 -2.89 8.79 -6.12
CA ALA A 91 -4.11 9.49 -6.50
C ALA A 91 -5.35 9.07 -5.69
N VAL A 92 -5.38 7.83 -5.21
CA VAL A 92 -6.59 7.22 -4.64
C VAL A 92 -6.42 6.85 -3.17
N ILE A 93 -5.32 6.19 -2.80
CA ILE A 93 -5.11 5.70 -1.43
C ILE A 93 -4.52 6.79 -0.53
N TRP A 94 -3.51 7.51 -1.01
CA TRP A 94 -2.80 8.51 -0.21
C TRP A 94 -3.73 9.60 0.36
N PRO A 95 -4.72 10.16 -0.37
CA PRO A 95 -5.66 11.12 0.21
C PRO A 95 -6.48 10.58 1.39
N LEU A 96 -6.77 9.27 1.41
CA LEU A 96 -7.47 8.60 2.51
C LEU A 96 -6.53 8.31 3.69
N ALA A 97 -5.23 8.17 3.42
CA ALA A 97 -4.23 7.92 4.45
C ALA A 97 -3.84 9.17 5.23
N VAL A 98 -4.12 10.37 4.69
CA VAL A 98 -3.78 11.66 5.31
C VAL A 98 -5.00 12.50 5.72
N SER A 99 -6.22 11.97 5.55
CA SER A 99 -7.47 12.60 6.01
C SER A 99 -7.67 12.38 7.51
#